data_AF-A0A3B3R046-F1
#
_entry.id   AF-A0A3B3R046-F1
#
_cell.length_a   1.000
_cell.length_b   1.000
_cell.length_c   1.000
_cell.angle_alpha   90.00
_cell.angle_beta   90.00
_cell.angle_gamma   90.00
#
_symmetry.space_group_name_H-M   'P 1'
#
loop_
_entity.id
_entity.type
_entity.pdbx_description
1 polymer ?
#
loop_
_entity_poly.entity_id
_entity_poly.type
_entity_poly.pdbx_seq_one_letter_code
_entity_poly.pdbx_strand_id
1 'polypeptide(L)'
;MVTVLIPPAYLHSPFILYVSYAQSDENTRPLPHTVIQRIFYTVNRSWTGRITAHELRRSNFLETLAALEEESDINQVTDYFSYEHFYVIYCKFWELDTDHNLLIDHRDLAKYNYHGKRAETSRIVERLFSGAVSRYVLKHRMSYAEFVWFLISEEDKKTPTSVEYWFRCMDLDGDGVLSMYELEHFYQEQSHRLEAMGVDPLPFHDLMCQVLDLVRPQRPGMITLQDLKRCGMAHVFYDTFFSLEKYLEHEQRDPFVERAGREVSDWCRFAAEEYEVLVAEESESEHLEDECVFICRKRNCRMDEWMDGWIDLWMGGWMQGHGAVISTAASHLWD
;
A
#
# COMPACT_ATOMS: atom_id res chain seq x y z
N MET A 1 5.27 -19.68 6.79
CA MET A 1 6.25 -18.78 7.45
C MET A 1 5.57 -17.82 8.45
N VAL A 2 4.30 -17.43 8.21
CA VAL A 2 3.47 -16.61 9.14
C VAL A 2 3.18 -17.33 10.47
N THR A 3 3.01 -18.65 10.44
CA THR A 3 2.72 -19.50 11.62
C THR A 3 3.76 -19.43 12.73
N VAL A 4 4.97 -18.94 12.46
CA VAL A 4 6.08 -18.86 13.43
C VAL A 4 6.06 -17.54 14.23
N LEU A 5 5.33 -16.52 13.76
CA LEU A 5 5.31 -15.19 14.39
C LEU A 5 4.11 -14.96 15.31
N ILE A 6 3.17 -15.91 15.35
CA ILE A 6 1.91 -15.80 16.08
C ILE A 6 2.06 -16.54 17.41
N PRO A 7 1.90 -15.87 18.57
CA PRO A 7 1.95 -16.55 19.87
C PRO A 7 0.96 -17.71 19.93
N PRO A 8 1.27 -18.83 20.62
CA PRO A 8 0.42 -20.03 20.62
C PRO A 8 -1.05 -19.79 20.99
N ALA A 9 -1.31 -18.76 21.80
CA ALA A 9 -2.66 -18.36 22.20
C ALA A 9 -3.56 -17.93 21.02
N TYR A 10 -2.98 -17.37 19.95
CA TYR A 10 -3.73 -16.83 18.81
C TYR A 10 -3.82 -17.81 17.62
N LEU A 11 -3.17 -18.99 17.70
CA LEU A 11 -3.23 -20.02 16.66
C LEU A 11 -4.65 -20.59 16.45
N HIS A 12 -5.56 -20.34 17.39
CA HIS A 12 -6.96 -20.74 17.31
C HIS A 12 -7.87 -19.70 16.64
N SER A 13 -7.36 -18.51 16.30
CA SER A 13 -8.14 -17.50 15.58
C SER A 13 -8.56 -18.03 14.21
N PRO A 14 -9.87 -18.05 13.87
CA PRO A 14 -10.36 -18.52 12.57
C PRO A 14 -9.71 -17.80 11.39
N PHE A 15 -9.35 -16.52 11.56
CA PHE A 15 -8.65 -15.74 10.55
C PHE A 15 -7.20 -16.21 10.35
N ILE A 16 -6.48 -16.54 11.43
CA ILE A 16 -5.10 -17.06 11.35
C ILE A 16 -5.07 -18.46 10.72
N LEU A 17 -6.07 -19.29 11.02
CA LEU A 17 -6.26 -20.59 10.39
C LEU A 17 -6.56 -20.43 8.89
N TYR A 18 -7.40 -19.47 8.50
CA TYR A 18 -7.67 -19.15 7.09
C TYR A 18 -6.42 -18.67 6.35
N VAL A 19 -5.65 -17.72 6.90
CA VAL A 19 -4.38 -17.25 6.30
C VAL A 19 -3.36 -18.39 6.16
N SER A 20 -3.36 -19.34 7.10
CA SER A 20 -2.50 -20.54 7.04
C SER A 20 -2.99 -21.57 6.03
N TYR A 21 -4.32 -21.72 5.88
CA TYR A 21 -4.95 -22.64 4.93
C TYR A 21 -4.88 -22.13 3.49
N ALA A 22 -5.04 -20.83 3.27
CA ALA A 22 -4.97 -20.18 1.96
C ALA A 22 -3.56 -20.19 1.34
N GLN A 23 -2.51 -20.50 2.12
CA GLN A 23 -1.17 -20.79 1.57
C GLN A 23 -1.11 -22.11 0.78
N SER A 24 -2.12 -22.97 0.88
CA SER A 24 -2.09 -24.32 0.29
C SER A 24 -2.72 -24.45 -1.09
N ASP A 25 -3.45 -23.43 -1.58
CA ASP A 25 -4.17 -23.48 -2.85
C ASP A 25 -3.72 -22.38 -3.82
N GLU A 26 -3.55 -22.75 -5.08
CA GLU A 26 -2.82 -21.98 -6.08
C GLU A 26 -3.62 -20.78 -6.63
N ASN A 27 -4.94 -20.87 -6.55
CA ASN A 27 -5.86 -19.80 -6.95
C ASN A 27 -6.22 -18.83 -5.81
N THR A 28 -5.79 -19.11 -4.56
CA THR A 28 -6.38 -18.52 -3.33
C THR A 28 -5.57 -17.39 -2.70
N ARG A 29 -4.68 -16.79 -3.49
CA ARG A 29 -3.47 -16.09 -3.02
C ARG A 29 -3.60 -14.58 -2.70
N PRO A 30 -4.42 -13.73 -3.36
CA PRO A 30 -4.26 -12.27 -3.26
C PRO A 30 -4.50 -11.70 -1.85
N LEU A 31 -5.61 -12.03 -1.20
CA LEU A 31 -5.95 -11.47 0.13
C LEU A 31 -4.92 -11.81 1.21
N PRO A 32 -4.54 -13.09 1.45
CA PRO A 32 -3.48 -13.43 2.39
C PRO A 32 -2.14 -12.77 2.03
N HIS A 33 -1.82 -12.66 0.72
CA HIS A 33 -0.61 -11.99 0.28
C HIS A 33 -0.62 -10.51 0.63
N THR A 34 -1.73 -9.79 0.42
CA THR A 34 -1.88 -8.38 0.76
C THR A 34 -1.74 -8.14 2.24
N VAL A 35 -2.41 -8.94 3.08
CA VAL A 35 -2.26 -8.84 4.54
C VAL A 35 -0.81 -9.05 4.96
N ILE A 36 -0.13 -10.07 4.41
CA ILE A 36 1.30 -10.30 4.69
C ILE A 36 2.15 -9.11 4.24
N GLN A 37 1.93 -8.58 3.03
CA GLN A 37 2.68 -7.41 2.57
C GLN A 37 2.47 -6.21 3.47
N ARG A 38 1.23 -5.91 3.89
CA ARG A 38 0.91 -4.82 4.82
C ARG A 38 1.58 -5.02 6.19
N ILE A 39 1.63 -6.24 6.70
CA ILE A 39 2.36 -6.56 7.94
C ILE A 39 3.86 -6.26 7.77
N PHE A 40 4.49 -6.74 6.70
CA PHE A 40 5.92 -6.47 6.49
C PHE A 40 6.20 -4.99 6.21
N TYR A 41 5.31 -4.30 5.50
CA TYR A 41 5.40 -2.87 5.20
C TYR A 41 5.45 -2.03 6.47
N THR A 42 4.60 -2.33 7.45
CA THR A 42 4.54 -1.56 8.71
C THR A 42 5.50 -2.08 9.77
N VAL A 43 5.67 -3.40 9.90
CA VAL A 43 6.43 -4.01 11.02
C VAL A 43 7.91 -4.18 10.68
N ASN A 44 8.27 -4.63 9.47
CA ASN A 44 9.66 -4.94 9.12
C ASN A 44 10.45 -3.70 8.69
N ARG A 45 10.63 -2.75 9.62
CA ARG A 45 11.32 -1.47 9.38
C ARG A 45 12.79 -1.61 8.99
N SER A 46 13.40 -2.79 9.21
CA SER A 46 14.77 -3.09 8.76
C SER A 46 14.90 -3.48 7.29
N TRP A 47 13.79 -3.69 6.56
CA TRP A 47 13.76 -4.17 5.17
C TRP A 47 14.38 -5.56 4.93
N THR A 48 14.81 -6.24 5.98
CA THR A 48 15.53 -7.54 5.93
C THR A 48 14.69 -8.71 5.42
N GLY A 49 13.37 -8.55 5.40
CA GLY A 49 12.44 -9.65 5.13
C GLY A 49 12.29 -10.64 6.27
N ARG A 50 12.75 -10.28 7.46
CA ARG A 50 12.63 -11.08 8.67
C ARG A 50 12.19 -10.17 9.81
N ILE A 51 10.94 -10.31 10.23
CA ILE A 51 10.42 -9.59 11.39
C ILE A 51 11.11 -10.15 12.64
N THR A 52 11.82 -9.27 13.34
CA THR A 52 12.44 -9.59 14.63
C THR A 52 11.44 -9.40 15.78
N ALA A 53 11.69 -10.04 16.92
CA ALA A 53 10.89 -9.80 18.12
C ALA A 53 10.98 -8.34 18.62
N HIS A 54 12.04 -7.60 18.27
CA HIS A 54 12.14 -6.18 18.59
C HIS A 54 11.21 -5.34 17.71
N GLU A 55 11.20 -5.59 16.40
CA GLU A 55 10.29 -4.94 15.46
C GLU A 55 8.82 -5.22 15.80
N LEU A 56 8.49 -6.48 16.10
CA LEU A 56 7.13 -6.88 16.47
C LEU A 56 6.62 -6.19 17.75
N ARG A 57 7.49 -6.01 18.76
CA ARG A 57 7.13 -5.30 20.00
C ARG A 57 6.96 -3.79 19.82
N ARG A 58 7.52 -3.21 18.76
CA ARG A 58 7.45 -1.78 18.48
C ARG A 58 6.35 -1.42 17.48
N SER A 59 5.69 -2.40 16.88
CA SER A 59 4.50 -2.19 16.06
C SER A 59 3.24 -2.39 16.91
N ASN A 60 2.11 -1.98 16.35
CA ASN A 60 0.79 -2.22 16.91
C ASN A 60 0.21 -3.60 16.52
N PHE A 61 0.97 -4.47 15.84
CA PHE A 61 0.42 -5.70 15.25
C PHE A 61 -0.28 -6.61 16.27
N LEU A 62 0.29 -6.81 17.46
CA LEU A 62 -0.32 -7.66 18.50
C LEU A 62 -1.57 -7.03 19.11
N GLU A 63 -1.61 -5.70 19.22
CA GLU A 63 -2.79 -4.96 19.68
C GLU A 63 -3.91 -5.06 18.65
N THR A 64 -3.58 -4.88 17.36
CA THR A 64 -4.53 -5.06 16.26
C THR A 64 -5.05 -6.50 16.17
N LEU A 65 -4.20 -7.50 16.46
CA LEU A 65 -4.63 -8.90 16.48
C LEU A 65 -5.63 -9.18 17.60
N ALA A 66 -5.43 -8.58 18.78
CA ALA A 66 -6.38 -8.69 19.88
C ALA A 66 -7.72 -8.01 19.56
N ALA A 67 -7.67 -6.83 18.94
CA ALA A 67 -8.89 -6.11 18.50
C ALA A 67 -9.72 -6.93 17.50
N LEU A 68 -9.07 -7.71 16.64
CA LEU A 68 -9.74 -8.57 15.66
C LEU A 68 -10.60 -9.68 16.28
N GLU A 69 -10.36 -10.06 17.54
CA GLU A 69 -11.19 -11.04 18.24
C GLU A 69 -12.51 -10.44 18.76
N GLU A 70 -12.53 -9.12 18.99
CA GLU A 70 -13.68 -8.40 19.54
C GLU A 70 -14.53 -7.72 18.45
N GLU A 71 -13.88 -7.25 17.38
CA GLU A 71 -14.53 -6.50 16.32
C GLU A 71 -15.20 -7.41 15.30
N SER A 72 -16.49 -7.18 15.07
CA SER A 72 -17.31 -8.01 14.17
C SER A 72 -17.19 -7.59 12.70
N ASP A 73 -16.91 -6.31 12.45
CA ASP A 73 -16.68 -5.76 11.12
C ASP A 73 -15.18 -5.59 10.85
N ILE A 74 -14.63 -6.46 9.99
CA ILE A 74 -13.20 -6.46 9.66
C ILE A 74 -12.72 -5.14 9.04
N ASN A 75 -13.62 -4.33 8.45
CA ASN A 75 -13.26 -3.05 7.85
C ASN A 75 -13.03 -1.95 8.89
N GLN A 76 -13.55 -2.11 10.12
CA GLN A 76 -13.20 -1.23 11.24
C GLN A 76 -11.74 -1.42 11.69
N VAL A 77 -11.19 -2.62 11.46
CA VAL A 77 -9.77 -2.92 11.69
C VAL A 77 -8.95 -2.56 10.45
N THR A 78 -8.81 -1.26 10.22
CA THR A 78 -8.12 -0.70 9.04
C THR A 78 -6.66 -1.14 8.92
N ASP A 79 -5.97 -1.34 10.05
CA ASP A 79 -4.60 -1.84 10.09
C ASP A 79 -4.53 -3.32 9.72
N TYR A 80 -3.69 -3.64 8.71
CA TYR A 80 -3.40 -4.98 8.18
C TYR A 80 -4.56 -5.74 7.52
N PHE A 81 -5.73 -5.78 8.14
CA PHE A 81 -6.75 -6.80 7.88
C PHE A 81 -7.99 -6.33 7.12
N SER A 82 -8.26 -5.02 7.04
CA SER A 82 -9.40 -4.47 6.28
C SER A 82 -9.54 -5.08 4.88
N TYR A 83 -10.75 -5.56 4.60
CA TYR A 83 -11.11 -6.17 3.32
C TYR A 83 -11.27 -5.09 2.24
N GLU A 84 -11.84 -3.93 2.58
CA GLU A 84 -11.93 -2.77 1.67
C GLU A 84 -10.55 -2.40 1.11
N HIS A 85 -9.54 -2.31 1.98
CA HIS A 85 -8.18 -2.01 1.55
C HIS A 85 -7.63 -3.08 0.60
N PHE A 86 -7.90 -4.36 0.89
CA PHE A 86 -7.51 -5.43 -0.02
C PHE A 86 -8.22 -5.31 -1.38
N TYR A 87 -9.52 -5.04 -1.37
CA TYR A 87 -10.34 -4.97 -2.57
C TYR A 87 -9.83 -3.90 -3.52
N VAL A 88 -9.58 -2.70 -3.02
CA VAL A 88 -9.00 -1.59 -3.79
C VAL A 88 -7.65 -1.98 -4.39
N ILE A 89 -6.74 -2.54 -3.59
CA ILE A 89 -5.41 -2.96 -4.09
C ILE A 89 -5.55 -4.00 -5.20
N TYR A 90 -6.44 -4.98 -5.02
CA TYR A 90 -6.65 -6.04 -5.98
C TYR A 90 -7.26 -5.53 -7.29
N CYS A 91 -8.32 -4.72 -7.22
CA CYS A 91 -8.96 -4.15 -8.40
C CYS A 91 -8.00 -3.27 -9.20
N LYS A 92 -7.24 -2.38 -8.54
CA LYS A 92 -6.22 -1.57 -9.21
C LYS A 92 -5.13 -2.40 -9.88
N PHE A 93 -4.71 -3.53 -9.27
CA PHE A 93 -3.77 -4.43 -9.93
C PHE A 93 -4.40 -5.14 -11.14
N TRP A 94 -5.63 -5.61 -10.98
CA TRP A 94 -6.36 -6.36 -12.00
C TRP A 94 -6.61 -5.53 -13.27
N GLU A 95 -6.88 -4.22 -13.12
CA GLU A 95 -6.99 -3.28 -14.24
C GLU A 95 -5.70 -3.22 -15.09
N LEU A 96 -4.54 -3.42 -14.48
CA LEU A 96 -3.23 -3.37 -15.14
C LEU A 96 -2.81 -4.72 -15.72
N ASP A 97 -3.07 -5.83 -15.01
CA ASP A 97 -2.72 -7.20 -15.38
C ASP A 97 -3.71 -7.81 -16.39
N THR A 98 -3.70 -7.25 -17.61
CA THR A 98 -4.65 -7.64 -18.68
C THR A 98 -4.47 -9.05 -19.24
N ASP A 99 -3.29 -9.66 -19.08
CA ASP A 99 -3.03 -11.05 -19.47
C ASP A 99 -3.12 -12.04 -18.30
N HIS A 100 -3.45 -11.55 -17.10
CA HIS A 100 -3.75 -12.31 -15.88
C HIS A 100 -2.62 -13.27 -15.49
N ASN A 101 -1.38 -12.83 -15.63
CA ASN A 101 -0.20 -13.62 -15.33
C ASN A 101 0.39 -13.30 -13.93
N LEU A 102 -0.26 -12.40 -13.16
CA LEU A 102 0.16 -11.88 -11.86
C LEU A 102 1.49 -11.09 -11.89
N LEU A 103 1.86 -10.57 -13.06
CA LEU A 103 3.07 -9.81 -13.33
C LEU A 103 2.77 -8.64 -14.25
N ILE A 104 2.89 -7.42 -13.74
CA ILE A 104 2.77 -6.21 -14.56
C ILE A 104 4.14 -5.73 -15.01
N ASP A 105 4.21 -5.10 -16.18
CA ASP A 105 5.44 -4.48 -16.67
C ASP A 105 5.39 -2.95 -16.66
N HIS A 106 6.50 -2.31 -17.06
CA HIS A 106 6.58 -0.85 -17.08
C HIS A 106 5.48 -0.18 -17.92
N ARG A 107 5.01 -0.84 -18.98
CA ARG A 107 3.93 -0.31 -19.84
C ARG A 107 2.58 -0.44 -19.18
N ASP A 108 2.39 -1.51 -18.42
CA ASP A 108 1.18 -1.69 -17.63
C ASP A 108 1.15 -0.68 -16.49
N LEU A 109 2.23 -0.54 -15.72
CA LEU A 109 2.32 0.46 -14.67
C LEU A 109 2.22 1.90 -15.20
N ALA A 110 2.69 2.19 -16.41
CA ALA A 110 2.50 3.50 -17.04
C ALA A 110 1.02 3.81 -17.36
N LYS A 111 0.13 2.80 -17.37
CA LYS A 111 -1.32 3.00 -17.46
C LYS A 111 -1.95 3.27 -16.10
N TYR A 112 -1.24 3.04 -14.99
CA TYR A 112 -1.70 3.45 -13.67
C TYR A 112 -1.99 4.95 -13.71
N ASN A 113 -3.20 5.34 -13.29
CA ASN A 113 -3.77 6.69 -13.40
C ASN A 113 -4.20 7.18 -14.80
N TYR A 114 -4.02 6.41 -15.89
CA TYR A 114 -4.27 6.86 -17.27
C TYR A 114 -5.74 7.24 -17.61
N HIS A 115 -6.72 6.97 -16.72
CA HIS A 115 -8.11 7.45 -16.81
C HIS A 115 -8.27 8.98 -16.59
N GLY A 116 -7.35 9.79 -17.10
CA GLY A 116 -7.38 11.26 -17.05
C GLY A 116 -6.36 11.89 -16.10
N LYS A 117 -5.64 11.08 -15.30
CA LYS A 117 -4.57 11.50 -14.40
C LYS A 117 -3.21 11.13 -15.01
N ARG A 118 -2.32 12.10 -15.18
CA ARG A 118 -1.09 11.87 -15.95
C ARG A 118 -0.15 10.97 -15.14
N ALA A 119 0.13 9.77 -15.66
CA ALA A 119 1.00 8.76 -15.07
C ALA A 119 2.32 9.32 -14.52
N GLU A 120 2.83 8.67 -13.47
CA GLU A 120 4.15 8.89 -12.87
C GLU A 120 5.26 9.07 -13.91
N THR A 121 6.31 9.82 -13.58
CA THR A 121 7.43 10.05 -14.51
C THR A 121 8.05 8.73 -15.00
N SER A 122 8.38 8.63 -16.29
CA SER A 122 9.06 7.47 -16.88
C SER A 122 10.34 7.14 -16.10
N ARG A 123 11.08 8.16 -15.66
CA ARG A 123 12.30 7.98 -14.84
C ARG A 123 11.98 7.29 -13.52
N ILE A 124 10.96 7.71 -12.75
CA ILE A 124 10.65 7.04 -11.48
C ILE A 124 10.10 5.63 -11.69
N VAL A 125 9.30 5.42 -12.73
CA VAL A 125 8.79 4.10 -13.10
C VAL A 125 9.95 3.15 -13.41
N GLU A 126 10.94 3.57 -14.20
CA GLU A 126 12.14 2.77 -14.46
C GLU A 126 12.88 2.38 -13.17
N ARG A 127 12.92 3.27 -12.17
CA ARG A 127 13.53 2.97 -10.86
C ARG A 127 12.78 1.88 -10.10
N LEU A 128 11.46 1.80 -10.21
CA LEU A 128 10.67 0.72 -9.60
C LEU A 128 11.09 -0.66 -10.12
N PHE A 129 11.43 -0.77 -11.41
CA PHE A 129 11.86 -2.01 -12.06
C PHE A 129 13.39 -2.24 -12.01
N SER A 130 14.15 -1.32 -11.41
CA SER A 130 15.62 -1.41 -11.32
C SER A 130 16.13 -2.34 -10.22
N GLY A 131 15.25 -2.74 -9.30
CA GLY A 131 15.61 -3.47 -8.09
C GLY A 131 15.89 -2.59 -6.87
N ALA A 132 15.72 -1.26 -6.97
CA ALA A 132 15.90 -0.33 -5.86
C ALA A 132 15.04 -0.67 -4.62
N VAL A 133 13.81 -1.12 -4.86
CA VAL A 133 12.79 -1.41 -3.85
C VAL A 133 12.35 -2.88 -3.83
N SER A 134 12.87 -3.69 -4.76
CA SER A 134 12.57 -5.12 -4.83
C SER A 134 13.69 -5.95 -4.23
N ARG A 135 13.32 -6.98 -3.45
CA ARG A 135 14.28 -8.00 -2.98
C ARG A 135 14.61 -9.03 -4.05
N TYR A 136 13.75 -9.20 -5.05
CA TYR A 136 13.90 -10.22 -6.09
C TYR A 136 13.74 -9.54 -7.44
N VAL A 137 14.86 -9.29 -8.13
CA VAL A 137 14.83 -8.70 -9.48
C VAL A 137 14.21 -9.72 -10.44
N LEU A 138 12.88 -9.70 -10.58
CA LEU A 138 12.18 -10.35 -11.66
C LEU A 138 12.40 -9.49 -12.91
N LYS A 139 12.84 -10.12 -14.01
CA LYS A 139 13.28 -9.49 -15.28
C LYS A 139 12.32 -8.39 -15.79
N HIS A 140 12.45 -7.16 -15.29
CA HIS A 140 11.62 -6.01 -15.65
C HIS A 140 10.11 -6.28 -15.52
N ARG A 141 9.72 -7.02 -14.49
CA ARG A 141 8.33 -7.33 -14.14
C ARG A 141 8.13 -7.10 -12.65
N MET A 142 6.94 -6.64 -12.28
CA MET A 142 6.52 -6.39 -10.91
C MET A 142 5.41 -7.38 -10.58
N SER A 143 5.60 -8.15 -9.52
CA SER A 143 4.61 -9.06 -8.98
C SER A 143 3.51 -8.32 -8.20
N TYR A 144 2.38 -8.99 -7.96
CA TYR A 144 1.32 -8.46 -7.08
C TYR A 144 1.86 -8.00 -5.71
N ALA A 145 2.79 -8.76 -5.13
CA ALA A 145 3.37 -8.41 -3.84
C ALA A 145 4.15 -7.08 -3.90
N GLU A 146 4.91 -6.85 -4.96
CA GLU A 146 5.64 -5.58 -5.17
C GLU A 146 4.69 -4.42 -5.49
N PHE A 147 3.60 -4.71 -6.23
CA PHE A 147 2.57 -3.72 -6.50
C PHE A 147 1.86 -3.24 -5.22
N VAL A 148 1.60 -4.12 -4.25
CA VAL A 148 1.05 -3.73 -2.94
C VAL A 148 1.95 -2.68 -2.26
N TRP A 149 3.28 -2.88 -2.30
CA TRP A 149 4.23 -1.92 -1.72
C TRP A 149 4.26 -0.61 -2.50
N PHE A 150 4.25 -0.68 -3.83
CA PHE A 150 4.17 0.49 -4.70
C PHE A 150 2.93 1.32 -4.37
N LEU A 151 1.75 0.71 -4.40
CA LEU A 151 0.47 1.40 -4.26
C LEU A 151 0.35 2.08 -2.88
N ILE A 152 0.68 1.37 -1.79
CA ILE A 152 0.66 1.97 -0.45
C ILE A 152 1.69 3.11 -0.33
N SER A 153 2.86 2.97 -0.95
CA SER A 153 3.90 4.02 -0.90
C SER A 153 3.51 5.25 -1.73
N GLU A 154 2.83 5.06 -2.86
CA GLU A 154 2.41 6.14 -3.75
C GLU A 154 1.32 6.99 -3.11
N GLU A 155 0.33 6.36 -2.48
CA GLU A 155 -0.81 7.07 -1.90
C GLU A 155 -0.54 7.68 -0.53
N ASP A 156 0.41 7.15 0.25
CA ASP A 156 0.83 7.78 1.51
C ASP A 156 2.36 7.93 1.62
N LYS A 157 2.85 9.03 1.04
CA LYS A 157 4.26 9.46 1.08
C LYS A 157 4.69 10.04 2.44
N LYS A 158 3.80 10.14 3.43
CA LYS A 158 4.11 10.64 4.78
C LYS A 158 4.65 9.53 5.68
N THR A 159 4.31 8.27 5.40
CA THR A 159 4.75 7.14 6.23
C THR A 159 6.27 6.94 6.20
N PRO A 160 6.91 6.54 7.31
CA PRO A 160 8.35 6.26 7.33
C PRO A 160 8.80 5.20 6.32
N THR A 161 7.95 4.22 6.01
CA THR A 161 8.21 3.19 5.00
C THR A 161 8.18 3.77 3.59
N SER A 162 7.19 4.58 3.26
CA SER A 162 7.12 5.24 1.95
C SER A 162 8.28 6.20 1.74
N VAL A 163 8.68 6.94 2.78
CA VAL A 163 9.85 7.82 2.70
C VAL A 163 11.13 7.04 2.39
N GLU A 164 11.31 5.84 2.95
CA GLU A 164 12.42 4.96 2.58
C GLU A 164 12.29 4.38 1.17
N TYR A 165 11.06 4.03 0.76
CA TYR A 165 10.76 3.48 -0.55
C TYR A 165 11.17 4.44 -1.66
N TRP A 166 10.70 5.68 -1.60
CA TRP A 166 11.01 6.69 -2.60
C TRP A 166 12.45 7.19 -2.55
N PHE A 167 13.05 7.26 -1.36
CA PHE A 167 14.47 7.58 -1.24
C PHE A 167 15.33 6.57 -2.01
N ARG A 168 15.08 5.26 -1.84
CA ARG A 168 15.79 4.20 -2.58
C ARG A 168 15.61 4.32 -4.09
N CYS A 169 14.44 4.75 -4.55
CA CYS A 169 14.20 4.99 -5.98
C CYS A 169 14.99 6.19 -6.49
N MET A 170 15.04 7.28 -5.74
CA MET A 170 15.71 8.52 -6.14
C MET A 170 17.24 8.48 -6.00
N ASP A 171 17.76 7.72 -5.04
CA ASP A 171 19.18 7.44 -4.86
C ASP A 171 19.65 6.52 -5.99
N LEU A 172 20.20 7.11 -7.05
CA LEU A 172 20.56 6.43 -8.29
C LEU A 172 21.84 5.62 -8.12
N ASP A 173 22.80 6.15 -7.36
CA ASP A 173 24.10 5.52 -7.14
C ASP A 173 24.17 4.71 -5.83
N GLY A 174 23.19 4.88 -4.93
CA GLY A 174 23.07 4.12 -3.69
C GLY A 174 24.03 4.59 -2.60
N ASP A 175 24.54 5.82 -2.68
CA ASP A 175 25.49 6.38 -1.70
C ASP A 175 24.82 6.87 -0.40
N GLY A 176 23.49 6.91 -0.36
CA GLY A 176 22.70 7.35 0.79
C GLY A 176 22.46 8.85 0.87
N VAL A 177 22.74 9.60 -0.20
CA VAL A 177 22.57 11.06 -0.30
C VAL A 177 21.96 11.41 -1.66
N LEU A 178 20.90 12.22 -1.67
CA LEU A 178 20.38 12.79 -2.91
C LEU A 178 21.21 14.00 -3.31
N SER A 179 22.01 13.81 -4.35
CA SER A 179 22.84 14.82 -4.98
C SER A 179 22.03 15.74 -5.90
N MET A 180 22.58 16.93 -6.21
CA MET A 180 21.96 17.86 -7.16
C MET A 180 21.73 17.24 -8.53
N TYR A 181 22.64 16.33 -8.96
CA TYR A 181 22.53 15.64 -10.25
C TYR A 181 21.30 14.74 -10.30
N GLU A 182 21.04 13.97 -9.24
CA GLU A 182 19.89 13.08 -9.17
C GLU A 182 18.57 13.87 -9.08
N LEU A 183 18.55 14.94 -8.30
CA LEU A 183 17.38 15.82 -8.20
C LEU A 183 17.08 16.51 -9.54
N GLU A 184 18.10 17.01 -10.23
CA GLU A 184 17.96 17.59 -11.57
C GLU A 184 17.48 16.54 -12.57
N HIS A 185 17.97 15.31 -12.45
CA HIS A 185 17.53 14.19 -13.30
C HIS A 185 16.02 13.96 -13.17
N PHE A 186 15.43 13.87 -11.98
CA PHE A 186 13.97 13.73 -11.91
C PHE A 186 13.23 15.00 -12.32
N TYR A 187 13.72 16.16 -11.90
CA TYR A 187 13.06 17.43 -12.16
C TYR A 187 13.00 17.80 -13.66
N GLN A 188 14.01 17.44 -14.46
CA GLN A 188 14.00 17.68 -15.90
C GLN A 188 12.76 17.09 -16.60
N GLU A 189 12.40 15.86 -16.24
CA GLU A 189 11.18 15.25 -16.79
C GLU A 189 9.93 15.96 -16.26
N GLN A 190 9.94 16.32 -14.97
CA GLN A 190 8.81 16.98 -14.35
C GLN A 190 8.54 18.37 -14.96
N SER A 191 9.60 19.12 -15.25
CA SER A 191 9.62 20.41 -15.95
C SER A 191 9.01 20.30 -17.35
N HIS A 192 9.43 19.32 -18.16
CA HIS A 192 8.84 19.11 -19.49
C HIS A 192 7.34 18.79 -19.43
N ARG A 193 6.90 18.06 -18.39
CA ARG A 193 5.47 17.75 -18.22
C ARG A 193 4.66 18.99 -17.82
N LEU A 194 5.21 19.89 -17.00
CA LEU A 194 4.61 21.19 -16.66
C LEU A 194 4.47 22.06 -17.92
N GLU A 195 5.52 22.16 -18.72
CA GLU A 195 5.51 22.89 -20.00
C GLU A 195 4.44 22.33 -20.95
N ALA A 196 4.30 21.00 -21.03
CA ALA A 196 3.27 20.34 -21.83
C ALA A 196 1.83 20.59 -21.31
N MET A 197 1.67 21.12 -20.10
CA MET A 197 0.39 21.62 -19.55
C MET A 197 0.20 23.12 -19.76
N GLY A 198 1.20 23.82 -20.31
CA GLY A 198 1.21 25.28 -20.40
C GLY A 198 1.52 25.97 -19.07
N VAL A 199 2.09 25.24 -18.10
CA VAL A 199 2.59 25.80 -16.83
C VAL A 199 4.09 26.08 -17.00
N ASP A 200 4.52 27.29 -16.67
CA ASP A 200 5.94 27.66 -16.72
C ASP A 200 6.66 27.08 -15.49
N PRO A 201 7.59 26.12 -15.66
CA PRO A 201 8.27 25.49 -14.53
C PRO A 201 9.30 26.44 -13.91
N LEU A 202 9.49 26.30 -12.60
CA LEU A 202 10.51 27.07 -11.90
C LEU A 202 11.92 26.64 -12.34
N PRO A 203 12.86 27.55 -12.59
CA PRO A 203 14.24 27.16 -12.88
C PRO A 203 14.81 26.28 -11.75
N PHE A 204 15.55 25.22 -12.10
CA PHE A 204 16.04 24.23 -11.13
C PHE A 204 16.82 24.84 -9.95
N HIS A 205 17.61 25.89 -10.19
CA HIS A 205 18.33 26.61 -9.14
C HIS A 205 17.39 27.21 -8.07
N ASP A 206 16.29 27.80 -8.51
CA ASP A 206 15.33 28.46 -7.61
C ASP A 206 14.48 27.42 -6.88
N LEU A 207 14.12 26.33 -7.58
CA LEU A 207 13.51 25.16 -6.96
C LEU A 207 14.40 24.59 -5.86
N MET A 208 15.70 24.45 -6.11
CA MET A 208 16.62 23.90 -5.12
C MET A 208 16.73 24.79 -3.87
N CYS A 209 16.63 26.11 -4.01
CA CYS A 209 16.52 26.99 -2.84
C CYS A 209 15.29 26.64 -1.99
N GLN A 210 14.12 26.50 -2.62
CA GLN A 210 12.87 26.12 -1.93
C GLN A 210 12.96 24.75 -1.27
N VAL A 211 13.50 23.75 -1.98
CA VAL A 211 13.69 22.39 -1.48
C VAL A 211 14.64 22.35 -0.28
N LEU A 212 15.74 23.09 -0.32
CA LEU A 212 16.68 23.16 0.80
C LEU A 212 16.06 23.86 2.02
N ASP A 213 15.23 24.86 1.83
CA ASP A 213 14.48 25.52 2.90
C ASP A 213 13.38 24.65 3.51
N LEU A 214 12.77 23.79 2.70
CA LEU A 214 11.79 22.78 3.10
C LEU A 214 12.44 21.67 3.93
N VAL A 215 13.51 21.06 3.42
CA VAL A 215 14.15 19.88 4.00
C VAL A 215 15.09 20.25 5.16
N ARG A 216 15.79 21.38 5.06
CA ARG A 216 16.83 21.86 6.00
C ARG A 216 17.82 20.74 6.34
N PRO A 217 18.62 20.28 5.36
CA PRO A 217 19.54 19.18 5.57
C PRO A 217 20.61 19.55 6.61
N GLN A 218 21.11 18.56 7.36
CA GLN A 218 22.19 18.80 8.34
C GLN A 218 23.47 19.30 7.69
N ARG A 219 23.76 18.80 6.48
CA ARG A 219 24.90 19.21 5.68
C ARG A 219 24.38 19.97 4.45
N PRO A 220 24.81 21.22 4.23
CA PRO A 220 24.37 21.99 3.07
C PRO A 220 24.62 21.23 1.76
N GLY A 221 23.61 21.17 0.90
CA GLY A 221 23.69 20.51 -0.41
C GLY A 221 23.71 18.98 -0.40
N MET A 222 23.54 18.33 0.75
CA MET A 222 23.48 16.87 0.88
C MET A 222 22.18 16.46 1.57
N ILE A 223 21.19 16.00 0.82
CA ILE A 223 19.89 15.58 1.39
C ILE A 223 19.95 14.09 1.71
N THR A 224 19.88 13.73 2.99
CA THR A 224 19.86 12.33 3.42
C THR A 224 18.44 11.86 3.72
N LEU A 225 18.25 10.53 3.76
CA LEU A 225 17.00 9.93 4.23
C LEU A 225 16.60 10.41 5.64
N GLN A 226 17.59 10.65 6.51
CA GLN A 226 17.34 11.16 7.86
C GLN A 226 16.78 12.59 7.82
N ASP A 227 17.24 13.42 6.89
CA ASP A 227 16.74 14.79 6.73
C ASP A 227 15.28 14.79 6.27
N LEU A 228 14.93 13.97 5.28
CA LEU A 228 13.54 13.84 4.80
C LEU A 228 12.59 13.31 5.87
N LYS A 229 13.01 12.33 6.67
CA LYS A 229 12.20 11.86 7.81
C LYS A 229 12.03 12.92 8.89
N ARG A 230 13.02 13.80 9.08
CA ARG A 230 12.97 14.84 10.12
C ARG A 230 12.15 16.04 9.70
N CYS A 231 12.15 16.42 8.43
CA CYS A 231 11.49 17.65 7.98
C CYS A 231 9.96 17.56 8.07
N GLY A 232 9.37 16.36 8.07
CA GLY A 232 7.93 16.15 8.12
C GLY A 232 7.20 16.45 6.80
N MET A 233 7.92 16.96 5.80
CA MET A 233 7.38 17.39 4.49
C MET A 233 7.95 16.56 3.33
N ALA A 234 8.35 15.31 3.59
CA ALA A 234 8.92 14.43 2.57
C ALA A 234 7.94 14.16 1.41
N HIS A 235 6.64 14.10 1.69
CA HIS A 235 5.59 13.94 0.68
C HIS A 235 5.62 15.08 -0.36
N VAL A 236 5.63 16.34 0.09
CA VAL A 236 5.77 17.52 -0.81
C VAL A 236 7.08 17.44 -1.59
N PHE A 237 8.19 17.11 -0.92
CA PHE A 237 9.48 16.93 -1.58
C PHE A 237 9.40 15.91 -2.73
N TYR A 238 8.82 14.73 -2.50
CA TYR A 238 8.72 13.69 -3.53
C TYR A 238 7.78 14.08 -4.67
N ASP A 239 6.63 14.66 -4.35
CA ASP A 239 5.64 15.06 -5.36
C ASP A 239 6.24 16.12 -6.29
N THR A 240 7.04 17.07 -5.78
CA THR A 240 7.80 18.05 -6.57
C THR A 240 8.68 17.43 -7.67
N PHE A 241 9.26 16.25 -7.43
CA PHE A 241 10.21 15.65 -8.37
C PHE A 241 9.59 14.67 -9.34
N PHE A 242 8.50 13.98 -8.99
CA PHE A 242 7.96 12.94 -9.86
C PHE A 242 6.43 12.79 -9.91
N SER A 243 5.67 13.33 -8.95
CA SER A 243 4.20 13.21 -8.90
C SER A 243 3.51 14.54 -9.23
N LEU A 244 3.33 14.79 -10.53
CA LEU A 244 2.83 16.05 -11.08
C LEU A 244 1.46 16.49 -10.53
N GLU A 245 0.51 15.56 -10.40
CA GLU A 245 -0.84 15.89 -9.94
C GLU A 245 -0.82 16.35 -8.49
N LYS A 246 -0.20 15.57 -7.61
CA LYS A 246 -0.02 15.90 -6.19
C LYS A 246 0.80 17.18 -6.03
N TYR A 247 1.81 17.41 -6.86
CA TYR A 247 2.54 18.69 -6.89
C TYR A 247 1.62 19.89 -7.19
N LEU A 248 0.77 19.80 -8.21
CA LEU A 248 -0.17 20.87 -8.55
C LEU A 248 -1.23 21.10 -7.47
N GLU A 249 -1.66 20.03 -6.78
CA GLU A 249 -2.56 20.14 -5.63
C GLU A 249 -1.90 20.91 -4.47
N HIS A 250 -0.63 20.63 -4.16
CA HIS A 250 0.11 21.34 -3.11
C HIS A 250 0.30 22.83 -3.43
N GLU A 251 0.59 23.17 -4.68
CA GLU A 251 0.72 24.57 -5.13
C GLU A 251 -0.59 25.36 -5.03
N GLN A 252 -1.73 24.68 -5.12
CA GLN A 252 -3.06 25.31 -5.01
C GLN A 252 -3.59 25.33 -3.56
N ARG A 253 -3.01 24.52 -2.66
CA ARG A 253 -3.48 24.37 -1.28
C ARG A 253 -3.04 25.56 -0.42
N ASP A 254 -3.96 26.09 0.38
CA ASP A 254 -3.65 27.16 1.32
C ASP A 254 -2.81 26.61 2.52
N PRO A 255 -1.61 27.16 2.80
CA PRO A 255 -0.75 26.74 3.91
C PRO A 255 -1.40 26.77 5.30
N PHE A 256 -2.51 27.49 5.46
CA PHE A 256 -3.20 27.62 6.74
C PHE A 256 -4.17 26.46 7.05
N VAL A 257 -4.51 25.61 6.07
CA VAL A 257 -5.53 24.55 6.23
C VAL A 257 -4.96 23.26 6.86
N GLU A 258 -3.68 22.94 6.67
CA GLU A 258 -3.07 21.67 7.13
C GLU A 258 -2.92 21.49 8.65
N ARG A 259 -3.18 22.53 9.46
CA ARG A 259 -2.88 22.49 10.92
C ARG A 259 -4.02 21.99 11.80
N ALA A 260 -5.16 21.59 11.24
CA ALA A 260 -6.39 21.38 12.00
C ALA A 260 -7.07 20.03 11.73
N GLY A 261 -6.49 18.93 12.23
CA GLY A 261 -7.22 17.66 12.32
C GLY A 261 -6.36 16.50 12.83
N ARG A 262 -6.96 15.58 13.59
CA ARG A 262 -6.46 14.19 13.66
C ARG A 262 -6.84 13.55 12.34
N GLU A 263 -5.97 13.68 11.35
CA GLU A 263 -6.26 13.20 10.00
C GLU A 263 -6.15 11.68 9.95
N VAL A 264 -7.20 11.03 9.44
CA VAL A 264 -7.14 9.68 8.87
C VAL A 264 -5.99 9.67 7.86
N SER A 265 -5.16 8.61 7.87
CA SER A 265 -4.02 8.51 6.96
C SER A 265 -4.44 8.67 5.51
N ASP A 266 -3.54 9.17 4.66
CA ASP A 266 -3.85 9.40 3.25
C ASP A 266 -4.20 8.08 2.54
N TRP A 267 -3.56 6.98 2.93
CA TRP A 267 -3.90 5.63 2.49
C TRP A 267 -5.34 5.24 2.84
N CYS A 268 -5.77 5.41 4.11
CA CYS A 268 -7.11 5.00 4.52
C CYS A 268 -8.18 5.85 3.84
N ARG A 269 -7.91 7.14 3.61
CA ARG A 269 -8.82 8.02 2.86
C ARG A 269 -8.95 7.57 1.41
N PHE A 270 -7.83 7.38 0.72
CA PHE A 270 -7.81 6.87 -0.65
C PHE A 270 -8.55 5.54 -0.78
N ALA A 271 -8.27 4.58 0.12
CA ALA A 271 -8.89 3.27 0.05
C ALA A 271 -10.41 3.33 0.28
N ALA A 272 -10.90 4.18 1.19
CA ALA A 272 -12.33 4.37 1.40
C ALA A 272 -13.01 4.98 0.15
N GLU A 273 -12.43 6.07 -0.40
CA GLU A 273 -12.97 6.75 -1.58
C GLU A 273 -13.00 5.85 -2.81
N GLU A 274 -11.91 5.13 -3.09
CA GLU A 274 -11.86 4.21 -4.24
C GLU A 274 -12.77 3.00 -4.06
N TYR A 275 -12.94 2.49 -2.83
CA TYR A 275 -13.87 1.41 -2.56
C TYR A 275 -15.32 1.84 -2.85
N GLU A 276 -15.72 3.04 -2.40
CA GLU A 276 -17.05 3.60 -2.69
C GLU A 276 -17.30 3.72 -4.20
N VAL A 277 -16.30 4.19 -4.97
CA VAL A 277 -16.40 4.29 -6.43
C VAL A 277 -16.58 2.90 -7.06
N LEU A 278 -15.76 1.92 -6.68
CA LEU A 278 -15.82 0.57 -7.24
C LEU A 278 -17.19 -0.09 -6.96
N VAL A 279 -17.72 0.06 -5.74
CA VAL A 279 -19.04 -0.46 -5.36
C VAL A 279 -20.17 0.23 -6.15
N ALA A 280 -20.05 1.54 -6.38
CA ALA A 280 -21.03 2.28 -7.18
C ALA A 280 -21.03 1.84 -8.66
N GLU A 281 -19.85 1.68 -9.27
CA GLU A 281 -19.70 1.21 -10.66
C GLU A 281 -20.25 -0.22 -10.87
N GLU A 282 -20.07 -1.10 -9.88
CA GLU A 282 -20.70 -2.43 -9.88
C GLU A 282 -22.23 -2.34 -9.84
N SER A 283 -22.76 -1.49 -8.97
CA SER A 283 -24.21 -1.31 -8.79
C SER A 283 -24.89 -0.72 -10.05
N GLU A 284 -24.24 0.22 -10.72
CA GLU A 284 -24.73 0.81 -11.98
C GLU A 284 -24.68 -0.19 -13.14
N SER A 285 -23.66 -1.05 -13.19
CA SER A 285 -23.52 -2.12 -14.18
C SER A 285 -24.63 -3.16 -14.06
N GLU A 286 -25.14 -3.42 -12.85
CA GLU A 286 -26.28 -4.32 -12.62
C GLU A 286 -27.63 -3.76 -13.12
N HIS A 287 -27.78 -2.44 -13.20
CA HIS A 287 -29.04 -1.79 -13.56
C HIS A 287 -29.26 -1.63 -15.08
N LEU A 288 -28.23 -1.89 -15.90
CA LEU A 288 -28.25 -1.61 -17.33
C LEU A 288 -28.54 -2.81 -18.24
N GLU A 289 -28.47 -4.07 -17.78
CA GLU A 289 -28.50 -5.21 -18.71
C GLU A 289 -29.21 -6.48 -18.19
N ASP A 290 -30.53 -6.56 -18.43
CA ASP A 290 -31.29 -7.82 -18.62
C ASP A 290 -30.95 -8.50 -19.98
N GLU A 291 -29.98 -7.95 -20.74
CA GLU A 291 -29.54 -8.51 -22.01
C GLU A 291 -28.07 -8.18 -22.36
N CYS A 292 -27.12 -8.33 -21.42
CA CYS A 292 -25.69 -8.54 -21.70
C CYS A 292 -24.91 -8.94 -20.43
N VAL A 293 -24.72 -10.26 -20.23
CA VAL A 293 -23.81 -10.77 -19.18
C VAL A 293 -22.37 -10.76 -19.73
N PHE A 294 -21.67 -9.67 -19.53
CA PHE A 294 -20.22 -9.51 -19.76
C PHE A 294 -19.79 -8.33 -18.86
N ILE A 295 -19.15 -8.52 -17.70
CA ILE A 295 -17.68 -8.49 -17.65
C ILE A 295 -17.07 -9.05 -16.34
N CYS A 296 -17.81 -9.38 -15.28
CA CYS A 296 -17.21 -10.03 -14.09
C CYS A 296 -17.27 -11.59 -14.14
N ARG A 297 -18.15 -12.16 -14.98
CA ARG A 297 -18.41 -13.61 -14.99
C ARG A 297 -17.58 -14.45 -15.96
N LYS A 298 -16.76 -13.83 -16.83
CA LYS A 298 -16.10 -14.53 -17.94
C LYS A 298 -14.60 -14.77 -17.75
N ARG A 299 -14.23 -15.42 -16.65
CA ARG A 299 -13.33 -16.61 -16.62
C ARG A 299 -13.06 -17.03 -15.17
N ASN A 300 -13.97 -17.85 -14.65
CA ASN A 300 -13.71 -18.87 -13.62
C ASN A 300 -13.15 -18.45 -12.24
N CYS A 301 -13.13 -17.18 -11.86
CA CYS A 301 -13.02 -16.78 -10.46
C CYS A 301 -14.45 -16.60 -9.90
N ARG A 302 -15.07 -17.68 -9.42
CA ARG A 302 -16.37 -17.60 -8.73
C ARG A 302 -16.20 -16.88 -7.39
N MET A 303 -16.20 -15.54 -7.36
CA MET A 303 -16.12 -14.68 -6.16
C MET A 303 -17.05 -15.16 -5.02
N ASP A 304 -18.24 -15.66 -5.38
CA ASP A 304 -19.24 -16.21 -4.46
C ASP A 304 -18.74 -17.45 -3.67
N GLU A 305 -17.93 -18.33 -4.28
CA GLU A 305 -17.36 -19.50 -3.59
C GLU A 305 -16.28 -19.10 -2.55
N TRP A 306 -15.71 -17.90 -2.67
CA TRP A 306 -14.68 -17.36 -1.75
C TRP A 306 -15.29 -16.80 -0.48
N MET A 307 -16.36 -16.01 -0.64
CA MET A 307 -17.15 -15.49 0.47
C MET A 307 -17.89 -16.61 1.19
N ASP A 308 -18.50 -17.55 0.46
CA ASP A 308 -19.17 -18.70 1.06
C ASP A 308 -18.17 -19.60 1.80
N GLY A 309 -16.96 -19.82 1.26
CA GLY A 309 -15.89 -20.53 1.98
C GLY A 309 -15.41 -19.80 3.24
N TRP A 310 -15.35 -18.47 3.23
CA TRP A 310 -14.99 -17.65 4.39
C TRP A 310 -16.10 -17.63 5.45
N ILE A 311 -17.36 -17.48 5.04
CA ILE A 311 -18.55 -17.52 5.89
C ILE A 311 -18.77 -18.92 6.46
N ASP A 312 -18.57 -20.00 5.69
CA ASP A 312 -18.72 -21.38 6.15
C ASP A 312 -17.57 -21.81 7.08
N LEU A 313 -16.34 -21.32 6.89
CA LEU A 313 -15.24 -21.50 7.85
C LEU A 313 -15.46 -20.69 9.14
N TRP A 314 -15.97 -19.47 9.01
CA TRP A 314 -16.24 -18.59 10.14
C TRP A 314 -17.44 -19.09 10.95
N MET A 315 -18.59 -19.38 10.32
CA MET A 315 -19.78 -19.97 10.96
C MET A 315 -19.57 -21.42 11.39
N GLY A 316 -18.84 -22.22 10.60
CA GLY A 316 -18.53 -23.61 10.93
C GLY A 316 -17.58 -23.74 12.13
N GLY A 317 -16.60 -22.85 12.25
CA GLY A 317 -15.73 -22.74 13.42
C GLY A 317 -16.47 -22.23 14.66
N TRP A 318 -17.38 -21.27 14.50
CA TRP A 318 -18.22 -20.76 15.58
C TRP A 318 -19.18 -21.82 16.14
N MET A 319 -19.85 -22.59 15.27
CA MET A 319 -20.79 -23.64 15.69
C MET A 319 -20.10 -24.90 16.25
N GLN A 320 -18.89 -25.23 15.81
CA GLN A 320 -18.17 -26.43 16.27
C GLN A 320 -17.26 -26.18 17.48
N GLY A 321 -16.88 -24.93 17.77
CA GLY A 321 -15.98 -24.57 18.87
C GLY A 321 -16.64 -24.20 20.20
N HIS A 322 -17.89 -23.71 20.19
CA HIS A 322 -18.52 -23.12 21.38
C HIS A 322 -19.84 -23.77 21.84
N GLY A 323 -20.08 -25.04 21.48
CA GLY A 323 -21.19 -25.83 22.03
C GLY A 323 -20.89 -26.60 23.33
N ALA A 324 -19.62 -26.76 23.72
CA ALA A 324 -19.25 -27.75 24.75
C ALA A 324 -18.22 -27.32 25.80
N VAL A 325 -17.67 -26.10 25.77
CA VAL A 325 -16.62 -25.68 26.73
C VAL A 325 -17.13 -24.69 27.80
N ILE A 326 -18.39 -24.24 27.71
CA ILE A 326 -19.04 -23.49 28.81
C ILE A 326 -19.61 -24.48 29.82
N SER A 327 -18.74 -25.11 30.62
CA SER A 327 -19.16 -25.85 31.81
C SER A 327 -18.07 -26.11 32.84
N THR A 328 -16.77 -26.01 32.54
CA THR A 328 -15.76 -26.61 33.44
C THR A 328 -14.50 -25.81 33.71
N ALA A 329 -14.48 -24.50 33.43
CA ALA A 329 -13.35 -23.62 33.72
C ALA A 329 -13.69 -22.46 34.67
N ALA A 330 -14.61 -22.67 35.63
CA ALA A 330 -15.02 -21.65 36.60
C ALA A 330 -14.80 -22.04 38.08
N SER A 331 -14.04 -23.11 38.40
CA SER A 331 -13.92 -23.57 39.79
C SER A 331 -12.51 -23.67 40.37
N HIS A 332 -11.45 -23.30 39.65
CA HIS A 332 -10.10 -23.35 40.22
C HIS A 332 -9.26 -22.14 39.81
N LEU A 333 -9.56 -20.98 40.40
CA LEU A 333 -8.63 -19.85 40.52
C LEU A 333 -9.01 -18.92 41.71
N TRP A 334 -9.51 -19.52 42.79
CA TRP A 334 -9.54 -18.94 44.14
C TRP A 334 -9.18 -20.05 45.13
N ASP A 335 -7.87 -20.23 45.34
CA ASP A 335 -7.23 -20.63 46.60
C ASP A 335 -5.70 -20.53 46.46
#